data_AF-A0A9D4IYH4-F1
#
_entry.id   AF-A0A9D4IYH4-F1
#
_cell.length_a   1.000
_cell.length_b   1.000
_cell.length_c   1.000
_cell.angle_alpha   90.00
_cell.angle_beta   90.00
_cell.angle_gamma   90.00
#
_symmetry.space_group_name_H-M   'P 1'
#
loop_
_entity.id
_entity.type
_entity.pdbx_description
1 polymer ?
#
loop_
_entity_poly.entity_id
_entity_poly.type
_entity_poly.pdbx_seq_one_letter_code
_entity_poly.pdbx_strand_id
1 'polypeptide(L)'
;MSMDIYLSPADVAVLCCGILASLVVGVVYAVKESRHKSSFFRFHRGGGKLHPFSVAVSLVVTFQSSIFYLEDPSEIFMYGSYYMMQILGLIVGYLMMFFITIPLFYPLQITNVYEYLQMRHESQRVRQMSMWLVNAGYLLYAGIVTFGAATGM
;
A
#
# COMPACT_ATOMS: atom_id res chain seq x y z
N MET A 1 29.83 10.55 -28.93
CA MET A 1 29.93 9.30 -28.15
C MET A 1 30.76 9.63 -26.91
N SER A 2 30.11 10.15 -25.87
CA SER A 2 30.71 10.54 -24.58
C SER A 2 29.64 10.51 -23.49
N MET A 3 30.03 10.07 -22.30
CA MET A 3 29.22 9.51 -21.21
C MET A 3 28.47 10.57 -20.38
N ASP A 4 27.55 11.34 -20.99
CA ASP A 4 26.70 12.31 -20.26
C ASP A 4 25.28 11.78 -19.97
N ILE A 5 25.05 10.47 -20.17
CA ILE A 5 23.74 9.81 -20.03
C ILE A 5 23.55 9.16 -18.64
N TYR A 6 24.55 9.20 -17.76
CA TYR A 6 24.45 8.66 -16.41
C TYR A 6 24.14 9.79 -15.43
N LEU A 7 23.12 9.59 -14.57
CA LEU A 7 22.57 10.54 -13.59
C LEU A 7 23.53 11.67 -13.20
N SER A 8 23.08 12.92 -13.35
CA SER A 8 23.85 14.06 -12.87
C SER A 8 24.19 13.86 -11.39
N PRO A 9 25.37 14.30 -10.90
CA PRO A 9 25.69 14.24 -9.48
C PRO A 9 24.61 14.86 -8.58
N ALA A 10 23.87 15.83 -9.13
CA ALA A 10 22.70 16.41 -8.48
C ALA A 10 21.53 15.42 -8.31
N ASP A 11 21.25 14.57 -9.29
CA ASP A 11 20.15 13.59 -9.24
C ASP A 11 20.44 12.51 -8.20
N VAL A 12 21.69 12.04 -8.16
CA VAL A 12 22.15 11.08 -7.14
C VAL A 12 22.08 11.70 -5.75
N ALA A 13 22.44 12.98 -5.61
CA ALA A 13 22.32 13.68 -4.33
C ALA A 13 20.87 13.78 -3.86
N VAL A 14 19.94 14.12 -4.75
CA VAL A 14 18.50 14.18 -4.43
C VAL A 14 17.96 12.80 -4.01
N LEU A 15 18.34 11.75 -4.72
CA LEU A 15 17.92 10.37 -4.41
C LEU A 15 18.44 9.92 -3.04
N CYS A 16 19.74 10.13 -2.78
CA CYS A 16 20.34 9.84 -1.49
C CYS A 16 19.69 10.64 -0.36
N CYS A 17 19.41 11.93 -0.57
CA CYS A 17 18.70 12.76 0.39
C CYS A 17 17.28 12.22 0.67
N GLY A 18 16.55 11.77 -0.35
CA GLY A 18 15.22 11.17 -0.19
C GLY A 18 15.25 9.89 0.63
N ILE A 19 16.17 8.97 0.33
CA ILE A 19 16.35 7.72 1.09
C ILE A 19 16.71 8.04 2.54
N LEU A 20 17.68 8.92 2.77
CA LEU A 20 18.11 9.32 4.10
C LEU A 20 16.96 9.97 4.89
N ALA A 21 16.18 10.86 4.27
CA ALA A 21 15.01 11.46 4.91
C ALA A 21 13.99 10.40 5.34
N SER A 22 13.68 9.43 4.47
CA SER A 22 12.75 8.33 4.79
C SER A 22 13.26 7.47 5.95
N LEU A 23 14.56 7.20 5.98
CA LEU A 23 15.22 6.41 7.01
C LEU A 23 15.25 7.17 8.35
N VAL A 24 15.53 8.48 8.32
CA VAL A 24 15.49 9.34 9.51
C VAL A 24 14.09 9.35 10.12
N VAL A 25 13.04 9.50 9.32
CA VAL A 25 11.65 9.43 9.82
C VAL A 25 11.41 8.07 10.48
N GLY A 26 11.78 6.97 9.82
CA GLY A 26 11.65 5.62 10.37
C GLY A 26 12.38 5.44 11.71
N VAL A 27 13.63 5.87 11.80
CA VAL A 27 14.47 5.75 13.01
C VAL A 27 13.94 6.64 14.13
N VAL A 28 13.54 7.88 13.86
CA VAL A 28 12.96 8.79 14.87
C VAL A 28 11.67 8.20 15.44
N TYR A 29 10.78 7.68 14.60
CA TYR A 29 9.57 7.00 15.07
C TYR A 29 9.89 5.72 15.85
N ALA A 30 10.85 4.90 15.40
CA ALA A 30 11.26 3.69 16.10
C ALA A 30 11.86 3.97 17.49
N VAL A 31 12.71 5.00 17.61
CA VAL A 31 13.31 5.40 18.90
C VAL A 31 12.26 6.03 19.83
N LYS A 32 11.37 6.87 19.30
CA LYS A 32 10.29 7.50 20.07
C LYS A 32 9.31 6.46 20.61
N GLU A 33 9.00 5.44 19.81
CA GLU A 33 8.15 4.33 20.22
C GLU A 33 8.89 3.40 21.19
N SER A 34 10.17 3.06 20.97
CA SER A 34 10.94 2.23 21.93
C SER A 34 11.02 2.83 23.34
N ARG A 35 10.88 4.16 23.46
CA ARG A 35 10.89 4.89 24.75
C ARG A 35 9.53 4.79 25.47
N HIS A 36 8.44 4.58 24.74
CA HIS A 36 7.14 4.24 25.30
C HIS A 36 7.01 2.72 25.27
N LYS A 37 6.98 2.02 26.41
CA LYS A 37 6.65 0.58 26.46
C LYS A 37 5.17 0.35 26.09
N SER A 38 4.75 0.77 24.90
CA SER A 38 3.45 0.50 24.33
C SER A 38 3.40 -0.97 23.93
N SER A 39 2.42 -1.70 24.47
CA SER A 39 2.14 -3.07 24.04
C SER A 39 1.97 -3.10 22.52
N PHE A 40 2.50 -4.13 21.85
CA PHE A 40 2.41 -4.35 20.40
C PHE A 40 1.02 -4.07 19.79
N PHE A 41 -0.05 -4.38 20.53
CA PHE A 41 -1.44 -4.07 20.17
C PHE A 41 -1.77 -2.58 20.04
N ARG A 42 -1.14 -1.72 20.85
CA ARG A 42 -1.33 -0.26 20.79
C ARG A 42 -0.64 0.34 19.57
N PHE A 43 0.50 -0.21 19.14
CA PHE A 43 1.17 0.17 17.90
C PHE A 43 0.33 -0.19 16.67
N HIS A 44 -0.15 -1.44 16.60
CA HIS A 44 -0.94 -1.91 15.44
C HIS A 44 -2.32 -1.23 15.32
N ARG A 45 -2.91 -0.76 16.44
CA ARG A 45 -4.14 0.06 16.45
C ARG A 45 -3.90 1.58 16.46
N GLY A 46 -2.64 2.03 16.37
CA GLY A 46 -2.24 3.44 16.46
C GLY A 46 -2.82 4.20 17.65
N GLY A 47 -2.84 3.56 18.81
CA GLY A 47 -3.25 4.20 20.07
C GLY A 47 -4.74 4.53 20.20
N GLY A 48 -5.60 4.10 19.27
CA GLY A 48 -7.04 4.38 19.30
C GLY A 48 -7.41 5.87 19.13
N LYS A 49 -6.46 6.72 18.72
CA LYS A 49 -6.64 8.16 18.50
C LYS A 49 -5.99 8.66 17.20
N LEU A 50 -5.79 7.78 16.21
CA LEU A 50 -5.35 8.20 14.89
C LEU A 50 -6.44 9.08 14.26
N HIS A 51 -6.05 10.27 13.80
CA HIS A 51 -6.96 11.15 13.06
C HIS A 51 -7.36 10.46 11.75
N PRO A 52 -8.67 10.41 11.39
CA PRO A 52 -9.16 9.65 10.23
C PRO A 52 -8.49 10.08 8.91
N PHE A 53 -8.13 11.35 8.79
CA PHE A 53 -7.36 11.84 7.64
C PHE A 53 -5.99 11.17 7.48
N SER A 54 -5.25 10.97 8.58
CA SER A 54 -3.93 10.32 8.53
C SER A 54 -4.05 8.84 8.14
N VAL A 55 -5.14 8.19 8.55
CA VAL A 55 -5.43 6.80 8.17
C VAL A 55 -5.78 6.73 6.68
N ALA A 56 -6.62 7.64 6.19
CA ALA A 56 -6.99 7.71 4.78
C ALA A 56 -5.77 7.93 3.88
N VAL A 57 -4.89 8.88 4.24
CA VAL A 57 -3.63 9.12 3.50
C VAL A 57 -2.75 7.88 3.48
N SER A 58 -2.58 7.19 4.61
CA SER A 58 -1.79 5.95 4.66
C SER A 58 -2.38 4.84 3.78
N LEU A 59 -3.71 4.72 3.73
CA LEU A 59 -4.38 3.73 2.87
C LEU A 59 -4.16 4.04 1.39
N VAL A 60 -4.32 5.31 0.97
CA VAL A 60 -4.07 5.73 -0.41
C VAL A 60 -2.62 5.43 -0.81
N VAL A 61 -1.66 5.77 0.03
CA VAL A 61 -0.22 5.50 -0.23
C VAL A 61 0.06 3.99 -0.33
N THR A 62 -0.66 3.16 0.43
CA THR A 62 -0.48 1.69 0.38
C THR A 62 -1.05 1.08 -0.91
N PHE A 63 -2.15 1.63 -1.43
CA PHE A 63 -2.73 1.18 -2.69
C PHE A 63 -1.96 1.67 -3.91
N GLN A 64 -1.32 2.84 -3.83
CA GLN A 64 -0.57 3.41 -4.95
C GLN A 64 0.81 2.74 -5.08
N SER A 65 1.01 2.02 -6.18
CA SER A 65 2.28 1.39 -6.52
C SER A 65 2.97 2.09 -7.70
N SER A 66 4.29 1.91 -7.83
CA SER A 66 5.10 2.48 -8.92
C SER A 66 4.66 2.02 -10.32
N ILE A 67 4.05 0.83 -10.41
CA ILE A 67 3.58 0.28 -11.69
C ILE A 67 2.47 1.14 -12.31
N PHE A 68 1.57 1.69 -11.50
CA PHE A 68 0.49 2.57 -11.98
C PHE A 68 1.02 3.80 -12.71
N TYR A 69 2.10 4.40 -12.20
CA TYR A 69 2.67 5.62 -12.81
C TYR A 69 3.30 5.37 -14.19
N LEU A 70 3.73 4.13 -14.47
CA LEU A 70 4.25 3.72 -15.77
C LEU A 70 3.12 3.20 -16.68
N GLU A 71 2.16 2.49 -16.10
CA GLU A 71 1.02 1.89 -16.77
C GLU A 71 0.04 2.94 -17.32
N ASP A 72 -0.38 3.90 -16.49
CA ASP A 72 -1.36 4.93 -16.85
C ASP A 72 -1.02 5.71 -18.15
N PRO A 73 0.20 6.26 -18.35
CA PRO A 73 0.52 6.96 -19.60
C PRO A 73 0.60 6.02 -20.80
N SER A 74 1.01 4.75 -20.60
CA SER A 74 1.07 3.75 -21.68
C SER A 74 -0.34 3.41 -22.18
N GLU A 75 -1.30 3.30 -21.26
CA GLU A 75 -2.69 2.96 -21.56
C GLU A 75 -3.41 4.14 -22.23
N ILE A 76 -3.17 5.37 -21.76
CA ILE A 76 -3.69 6.58 -22.40
C ILE A 76 -3.13 6.73 -23.83
N PHE A 77 -1.86 6.42 -24.05
CA PHE A 77 -1.25 6.52 -25.38
C PHE A 77 -1.86 5.52 -26.38
N MET A 78 -2.14 4.28 -25.94
CA MET A 78 -2.70 3.25 -26.81
C MET A 78 -4.22 3.35 -27.00
N TYR A 79 -4.97 3.64 -25.93
CA TYR A 79 -6.43 3.56 -25.93
C TYR A 79 -7.14 4.91 -25.85
N GLY A 80 -6.40 6.01 -25.66
CA GLY A 80 -6.90 7.38 -25.73
C GLY A 80 -8.13 7.62 -24.84
N SER A 81 -9.27 7.91 -25.46
CA SER A 81 -10.53 8.24 -24.78
C SER A 81 -11.16 7.08 -24.01
N TYR A 82 -10.80 5.82 -24.31
CA TYR A 82 -11.34 4.65 -23.58
C TYR A 82 -10.88 4.63 -22.11
N TYR A 83 -9.68 5.11 -21.83
CA TYR A 83 -9.14 5.22 -20.46
C TYR A 83 -10.04 6.10 -19.56
N MET A 84 -10.74 7.09 -20.11
CA MET A 84 -11.71 7.88 -19.33
C MET A 84 -12.86 7.03 -18.76
N MET A 85 -13.30 6.00 -19.49
CA MET A 85 -14.32 5.07 -18.97
C MET A 85 -13.77 4.19 -17.84
N GLN A 86 -12.48 3.83 -17.89
CA GLN A 86 -11.80 3.09 -16.83
C GLN A 86 -11.68 3.91 -15.55
N ILE A 87 -11.31 5.19 -15.65
CA ILE A 87 -11.30 6.11 -14.49
C ILE A 87 -12.70 6.21 -13.86
N LEU A 88 -13.75 6.38 -14.68
CA LEU A 88 -15.13 6.43 -14.18
C LEU A 88 -15.53 5.12 -13.49
N GLY A 89 -15.16 3.98 -14.06
CA GLY A 89 -15.35 2.66 -13.45
C GLY A 89 -14.65 2.52 -12.09
N LEU A 90 -13.40 3.00 -11.99
CA LEU A 90 -12.63 3.02 -10.74
C LEU A 90 -13.32 3.87 -9.67
N ILE A 91 -13.79 5.08 -10.02
CA ILE A 91 -14.50 5.96 -9.08
C ILE A 91 -15.76 5.28 -8.53
N VAL A 92 -16.56 4.69 -9.41
CA VAL A 92 -17.77 3.95 -9.01
C VAL A 92 -17.42 2.74 -8.14
N GLY A 93 -16.35 2.01 -8.49
CA GLY A 93 -15.83 0.89 -7.71
C GLY A 93 -15.45 1.29 -6.28
N TYR A 94 -14.70 2.40 -6.12
CA TYR A 94 -14.33 2.91 -4.80
C TYR A 94 -15.54 3.37 -3.97
N LEU A 95 -16.52 4.03 -4.61
CA LEU A 95 -17.77 4.41 -3.94
C LEU A 95 -18.52 3.17 -3.44
N MET A 96 -18.70 2.16 -4.29
CA MET A 96 -19.34 0.90 -3.90
C MET A 96 -18.57 0.20 -2.77
N MET A 97 -17.24 0.16 -2.86
CA MET A 97 -16.40 -0.42 -1.80
C MET A 97 -16.58 0.32 -0.48
N PHE A 98 -16.63 1.65 -0.49
CA PHE A 98 -16.88 2.47 0.71
C PHE A 98 -18.24 2.16 1.33
N PHE A 99 -19.32 2.13 0.53
CA PHE A 99 -20.67 1.88 1.02
C PHE A 99 -20.92 0.45 1.47
N ILE A 100 -20.19 -0.55 0.96
CA ILE A 100 -20.41 -1.96 1.31
C ILE A 100 -19.46 -2.39 2.43
N THR A 101 -18.17 -2.07 2.29
CA THR A 101 -17.10 -2.58 3.18
C THR A 101 -17.17 -1.95 4.56
N ILE A 102 -17.39 -0.63 4.64
CA ILE A 102 -17.43 0.06 5.93
C ILE A 102 -18.58 -0.43 6.82
N PRO A 103 -19.86 -0.44 6.39
CA PRO A 103 -20.93 -0.91 7.27
C PRO A 103 -20.86 -2.41 7.57
N LEU A 104 -20.23 -3.21 6.70
CA LEU A 104 -20.04 -4.63 6.96
C LEU A 104 -18.98 -4.89 8.05
N PHE A 105 -17.84 -4.21 8.01
CA PHE A 105 -16.72 -4.50 8.91
C PHE A 105 -16.69 -3.65 10.17
N TYR A 106 -17.26 -2.45 10.15
CA TYR A 106 -17.29 -1.54 11.30
C TYR A 106 -17.97 -2.14 12.56
N PRO A 107 -19.15 -2.80 12.50
CA PRO A 107 -19.80 -3.33 13.69
C PRO A 107 -19.08 -4.55 14.28
N LEU A 108 -18.27 -5.25 13.48
CA LEU A 108 -17.57 -6.46 13.92
C LEU A 108 -16.34 -6.16 14.78
N GLN A 109 -15.81 -4.91 14.77
CA GLN A 109 -14.62 -4.48 15.51
C GLN A 109 -13.41 -5.44 15.42
N ILE A 110 -13.33 -6.22 14.34
CA ILE A 110 -12.25 -7.17 14.09
C ILE A 110 -10.98 -6.42 13.74
N THR A 111 -9.85 -6.94 14.20
CA THR A 111 -8.55 -6.27 13.98
C THR A 111 -7.90 -6.74 12.69
N ASN A 112 -8.38 -7.85 12.13
CA ASN A 112 -7.86 -8.47 10.94
C ASN A 112 -9.00 -9.03 10.08
N VAL A 113 -8.98 -8.80 8.77
CA VAL A 113 -10.01 -9.29 7.84
C VAL A 113 -10.10 -10.83 7.86
N TYR A 114 -9.00 -11.55 8.09
CA TYR A 114 -9.03 -13.02 8.19
C TYR A 114 -9.78 -13.55 9.42
N GLU A 115 -9.98 -12.70 10.44
CA GLU A 115 -10.79 -13.03 11.62
C GLU A 115 -12.26 -13.19 11.24
N TYR A 116 -12.75 -12.41 10.25
CA TYR A 116 -14.08 -12.58 9.67
C TYR A 116 -14.26 -13.97 9.05
N LEU A 117 -13.27 -14.43 8.28
CA LEU A 117 -13.30 -15.76 7.66
C LEU A 117 -13.31 -16.88 8.72
N GLN A 118 -12.60 -16.67 9.82
CA GLN A 118 -12.64 -17.59 10.95
C GLN A 118 -14.01 -17.63 11.62
N MET A 119 -14.66 -16.48 11.83
CA MET A 119 -16.01 -16.39 12.44
C MET A 119 -17.07 -17.03 11.55
N ARG A 120 -16.96 -16.84 10.22
CA ARG A 120 -17.93 -17.38 9.26
C ARG A 120 -17.83 -18.90 9.07
N HIS A 121 -16.63 -19.46 9.16
CA HIS A 121 -16.38 -20.90 8.93
C HIS A 121 -16.06 -21.68 10.21
N GLU A 122 -16.07 -21.03 11.37
CA GLU A 122 -15.72 -21.54 12.71
C GLU A 122 -14.40 -22.33 12.76
N SER A 123 -13.48 -22.08 11.82
CA SER A 123 -12.29 -22.90 11.62
C SER A 123 -11.01 -22.06 11.62
N GLN A 124 -10.11 -22.36 12.56
CA GLN A 124 -8.77 -21.78 12.63
C GLN A 124 -7.92 -22.13 11.41
N ARG A 125 -8.18 -23.28 10.77
CA ARG A 125 -7.40 -23.72 9.58
C ARG A 125 -7.66 -22.82 8.39
N VAL A 126 -8.91 -22.37 8.21
CA VAL A 126 -9.28 -21.46 7.11
C VAL A 126 -8.56 -20.13 7.27
N ARG A 127 -8.51 -19.58 8.49
CA ARG A 127 -7.76 -18.34 8.77
C ARG A 127 -6.28 -18.46 8.40
N GLN A 128 -5.60 -19.51 8.87
CA GLN A 128 -4.18 -19.71 8.58
C GLN A 128 -3.95 -19.93 7.08
N MET A 129 -4.75 -20.75 6.42
CA MET A 129 -4.62 -21.00 4.99
C MET A 129 -4.85 -19.73 4.17
N SER A 130 -5.87 -18.94 4.49
CA SER A 130 -6.13 -17.65 3.83
C SER A 130 -4.99 -16.66 4.05
N MET A 131 -4.43 -16.58 5.26
CA MET A 131 -3.25 -15.75 5.54
C MET A 131 -2.05 -16.16 4.67
N TRP A 132 -1.74 -17.46 4.61
CA TRP A 132 -0.63 -17.96 3.80
C TRP A 132 -0.85 -17.72 2.30
N LEU A 133 -2.05 -17.99 1.79
CA LEU A 133 -2.39 -17.79 0.39
C LEU A 133 -2.28 -16.33 -0.03
N VAL A 134 -2.85 -15.41 0.77
CA VAL A 134 -2.79 -13.98 0.45
C VAL A 134 -1.36 -13.46 0.58
N ASN A 135 -0.60 -13.87 1.60
CA ASN A 135 0.79 -13.46 1.76
C ASN A 135 1.68 -13.98 0.62
N ALA A 136 1.50 -15.23 0.19
CA ALA A 136 2.21 -15.77 -0.96
C ALA A 136 1.85 -15.01 -2.25
N GLY A 137 0.57 -14.66 -2.46
CA GLY A 137 0.14 -13.82 -3.57
C GLY A 137 0.79 -12.44 -3.56
N TYR A 138 0.84 -11.77 -2.40
CA TYR A 138 1.50 -10.48 -2.25
C TYR A 138 3.01 -10.55 -2.50
N LEU A 139 3.69 -11.63 -2.09
CA LEU A 139 5.11 -11.83 -2.39
C LEU A 139 5.37 -11.94 -3.90
N LEU A 140 4.51 -12.67 -4.62
CA LEU A 140 4.59 -12.77 -6.07
C LEU A 140 4.31 -11.43 -6.74
N TYR A 141 3.28 -10.71 -6.29
CA TYR A 141 2.97 -9.37 -6.79
C TYR A 141 4.13 -8.39 -6.56
N ALA A 142 4.71 -8.38 -5.36
CA ALA A 142 5.87 -7.55 -5.06
C ALA A 142 7.07 -7.87 -5.96
N GLY A 143 7.28 -9.16 -6.29
CA GLY A 143 8.28 -9.59 -7.26
C GLY A 143 8.03 -9.03 -8.66
N ILE A 144 6.78 -9.12 -9.15
CA ILE A 144 6.37 -8.58 -10.46
C ILE A 144 6.56 -7.06 -10.51
N VAL A 145 6.11 -6.34 -9.47
CA VAL A 145 6.24 -4.88 -9.40
C VAL A 145 7.71 -4.45 -9.39
N THR A 146 8.55 -5.14 -8.63
CA THR A 146 9.99 -4.84 -8.57
C THR A 146 10.66 -5.14 -9.91
N PHE A 147 10.26 -6.22 -10.58
CA PHE A 147 10.76 -6.55 -11.91
C PHE A 147 10.36 -5.50 -12.94
N GLY A 148 9.08 -5.11 -12.98
CA GLY A 148 8.58 -4.05 -13.88
C GLY A 148 9.31 -2.72 -13.67
N ALA A 149 9.49 -2.31 -12.41
CA ALA A 149 10.23 -1.09 -12.07
C ALA A 149 11.72 -1.18 -12.46
N ALA A 150 12.34 -2.36 -12.37
CA ALA A 150 13.74 -2.56 -12.76
C ALA A 150 13.94 -2.56 -14.28
N THR A 151 12.94 -3.04 -15.04
CA THR A 151 13.02 -3.10 -16.51
C THR A 151 12.62 -1.80 -17.20
N GLY A 152 12.01 -0.85 -16.50
CA GLY A 152 11.64 0.46 -17.05
C GLY A 152 10.70 0.38 -18.27
N MET A 153 9.88 -0.67 -18.32
CA MET A 153 8.79 -0.81 -19.30
C MET A 153 7.60 0.04 -18.90
#